data_AF-A0A959M7I6-F1
#
_entry.id   AF-A0A959M7I6-F1
#
_cell.length_a   1.000
_cell.length_b   1.000
_cell.length_c   1.000
_cell.angle_alpha   90.00
_cell.angle_beta   90.00
_cell.angle_gamma   90.00
#
_symmetry.space_group_name_H-M   'P 1'
#
loop_
_entity.id
_entity.type
_entity.pdbx_description
1 polymer ?
#
loop_
_entity_poly.entity_id
_entity_poly.type
_entity_poly.pdbx_seq_one_letter_code
_entity_poly.pdbx_strand_id
1 'polypeptide(L)'
;MRNSIFTMTKYNTFLLLFIISIIATVSLIICYFNALFNLFSLIYNEPQNEPSPLIILSTIFNPSVLISAIVVGVTGICYRIIGIISVAKNKVVSDGEKALWIIGFVLMGFITAIVF
;
A
#
# COMPACT_ATOMS: atom_id res chain seq x y z
N MET A 1 -5.26 -36.33 2.79
CA MET A 1 -6.25 -35.23 2.91
C MET A 1 -5.81 -34.06 3.81
N ARG A 2 -4.90 -34.25 4.79
CA ARG A 2 -4.46 -33.16 5.69
C ARG A 2 -3.65 -32.04 5.02
N ASN A 3 -2.95 -32.34 3.91
CA ASN A 3 -2.11 -31.36 3.20
C ASN A 3 -2.93 -30.32 2.42
N SER A 4 -4.11 -30.65 1.89
CA SER A 4 -4.86 -29.69 1.05
C SER A 4 -5.45 -28.53 1.85
N ILE A 5 -5.86 -28.77 3.09
CA ILE A 5 -6.41 -27.75 4.00
C ILE A 5 -5.33 -26.73 4.37
N PHE A 6 -4.10 -27.19 4.60
CA PHE A 6 -2.96 -26.35 4.98
C PHE A 6 -2.45 -25.48 3.81
N THR A 7 -2.52 -25.98 2.57
CA THR A 7 -2.26 -25.18 1.36
C THR A 7 -3.38 -24.18 1.07
N MET A 8 -4.65 -24.58 1.23
CA MET A 8 -5.81 -23.69 1.05
C MET A 8 -5.78 -22.51 2.04
N THR A 9 -5.42 -22.76 3.30
CA THR A 9 -5.30 -21.68 4.30
C THR A 9 -4.17 -20.71 3.98
N LYS A 10 -2.98 -21.20 3.59
CA LYS A 10 -1.86 -20.33 3.19
C LYS A 10 -2.16 -19.48 1.96
N TYR A 11 -2.78 -20.07 0.94
CA TYR A 11 -3.20 -19.34 -0.27
C TYR A 11 -4.26 -18.29 0.05
N ASN A 12 -5.26 -18.64 0.86
CA ASN A 12 -6.28 -17.68 1.30
C ASN A 12 -5.68 -16.54 2.12
N THR A 13 -4.69 -16.81 2.98
CA THR A 13 -3.95 -15.76 3.70
C THR A 13 -3.16 -14.86 2.75
N PHE A 14 -2.49 -15.43 1.75
CA PHE A 14 -1.77 -14.66 0.72
C PHE A 14 -2.71 -13.75 -0.07
N LEU A 15 -3.85 -14.29 -0.53
CA LEU A 15 -4.84 -13.55 -1.30
C LEU A 15 -5.54 -12.48 -0.46
N LEU A 16 -5.82 -12.78 0.82
CA LEU A 16 -6.36 -11.80 1.76
C LEU A 16 -5.38 -10.64 1.98
N LEU A 17 -4.09 -10.93 2.18
CA LEU A 17 -3.06 -9.88 2.31
C LEU A 17 -2.91 -9.05 1.04
N PHE A 18 -3.01 -9.68 -0.13
CA PHE A 18 -3.03 -8.97 -1.41
C PHE A 18 -4.20 -7.98 -1.47
N ILE A 19 -5.42 -8.43 -1.15
CA ILE A 19 -6.60 -7.56 -1.14
C ILE A 19 -6.46 -6.44 -0.11
N ILE A 20 -6.02 -6.74 1.12
CA ILE A 20 -5.77 -5.72 2.15
C ILE A 20 -4.76 -4.69 1.65
N SER A 21 -3.70 -5.12 0.99
CA SER A 21 -2.68 -4.22 0.45
C SER A 21 -3.24 -3.29 -0.64
N ILE A 22 -4.09 -3.81 -1.54
CA ILE A 22 -4.81 -3.00 -2.53
C ILE A 22 -5.71 -1.97 -1.83
N ILE A 23 -6.50 -2.40 -0.86
CA ILE A 23 -7.39 -1.50 -0.11
C ILE A 23 -6.59 -0.41 0.58
N ALA A 24 -5.50 -0.77 1.25
CA ALA A 24 -4.60 0.20 1.90
C ALA A 24 -4.03 1.20 0.89
N THR A 25 -3.64 0.74 -0.29
CA THR A 25 -3.14 1.59 -1.38
C THR A 25 -4.22 2.55 -1.87
N VAL A 26 -5.44 2.07 -2.11
CA VAL A 26 -6.57 2.91 -2.54
C VAL A 26 -6.87 3.97 -1.48
N SER A 27 -6.90 3.59 -0.19
CA SER A 27 -7.08 4.53 0.90
C SER A 27 -5.99 5.60 0.95
N LEU A 28 -4.72 5.22 0.74
CA LEU A 28 -3.61 6.18 0.65
C LEU A 28 -3.79 7.15 -0.51
N ILE A 29 -4.17 6.67 -1.69
CA ILE A 29 -4.43 7.51 -2.86
C ILE A 29 -5.53 8.53 -2.55
N ILE A 30 -6.63 8.11 -1.93
CA ILE A 30 -7.74 8.99 -1.54
C ILE A 30 -7.27 10.05 -0.52
N CYS A 31 -6.55 9.64 0.52
CA CYS A 31 -6.00 10.56 1.52
C CYS A 31 -5.03 11.57 0.89
N TYR A 32 -4.20 11.13 -0.04
CA TYR A 32 -3.23 11.97 -0.75
C TYR A 32 -3.93 13.00 -1.64
N PHE A 33 -4.93 12.59 -2.44
CA PHE A 33 -5.72 13.52 -3.24
C PHE A 33 -6.48 14.52 -2.37
N ASN A 34 -7.05 14.11 -1.24
CA ASN A 34 -7.69 15.02 -0.31
C ASN A 34 -6.72 16.05 0.27
N ALA A 35 -5.49 15.64 0.62
CA ALA A 35 -4.45 16.55 1.08
C ALA A 35 -4.06 17.57 -0.01
N LEU A 36 -3.94 17.12 -1.27
CA LEU A 36 -3.69 18.00 -2.41
C LEU A 36 -4.84 18.99 -2.63
N PHE A 37 -6.10 18.54 -2.62
CA PHE A 37 -7.24 19.43 -2.79
C PHE A 37 -7.34 20.46 -1.67
N ASN A 38 -7.05 20.06 -0.42
CA ASN A 38 -6.98 21.00 0.70
C ASN A 38 -5.86 22.03 0.50
N LEU A 39 -4.69 21.62 0.00
CA LEU A 39 -3.59 22.53 -0.32
C LEU A 39 -4.00 23.53 -1.43
N PHE A 40 -4.60 23.04 -2.51
CA PHE A 40 -5.07 23.90 -3.61
C PHE A 40 -6.14 24.88 -3.13
N SER A 41 -7.07 24.43 -2.29
CA SER A 41 -8.09 25.28 -1.67
C SER A 41 -7.47 26.38 -0.81
N LEU A 42 -6.44 26.04 -0.02
CA LEU A 42 -5.72 27.01 0.83
C LEU A 42 -5.06 28.11 -0.03
N ILE A 43 -4.36 27.71 -1.10
CA ILE A 43 -3.65 28.63 -2.01
C ILE A 43 -4.64 29.50 -2.79
N TYR A 44 -5.78 28.93 -3.23
CA TYR A 44 -6.75 29.64 -4.05
C TYR A 44 -7.63 30.61 -3.25
N ASN A 45 -7.99 30.25 -2.00
CA ASN A 45 -8.90 31.04 -1.17
C ASN A 45 -8.19 32.11 -0.33
N GLU A 46 -6.89 31.97 -0.05
CA GLU A 46 -6.08 32.98 0.64
C GLU A 46 -4.88 33.46 -0.20
N PRO A 47 -5.10 34.06 -1.39
CA PRO A 47 -4.01 34.42 -2.30
C PRO A 47 -3.10 35.55 -1.78
N GLN A 48 -3.51 36.28 -0.73
CA GLN A 48 -2.74 37.40 -0.17
C GLN A 48 -1.77 36.99 0.96
N ASN A 49 -1.91 35.77 1.49
CA ASN A 49 -0.98 35.20 2.46
C ASN A 49 -0.38 33.94 1.84
N GLU A 50 0.84 34.03 1.30
CA GLU A 50 1.55 32.83 0.90
C GLU A 50 1.64 31.89 2.11
N PRO A 51 1.04 30.68 2.05
CA PRO A 51 1.03 29.79 3.18
C PRO A 51 2.48 29.46 3.52
N SER A 52 2.86 29.70 4.78
CA SER A 52 4.22 29.43 5.23
C SER A 52 4.61 27.98 4.90
N PRO A 53 5.88 27.68 4.57
CA PRO A 53 6.31 26.33 4.22
C PRO A 53 5.92 25.26 5.23
N LEU A 54 5.79 25.64 6.51
CA LEU A 54 5.33 24.77 7.59
C LEU A 54 3.87 24.33 7.41
N ILE A 55 2.98 25.22 6.96
CA ILE A 55 1.56 24.94 6.72
C ILE A 55 1.39 24.04 5.50
N ILE A 56 2.19 24.24 4.45
CA ILE A 56 2.24 23.37 3.28
C ILE A 56 2.65 21.96 3.71
N LEU A 57 3.73 21.84 4.49
CA LEU A 57 4.20 20.57 5.02
C LEU A 57 3.15 19.87 5.91
N SER A 58 2.52 20.58 6.83
CA SER A 58 1.52 19.99 7.74
C SER A 58 0.22 19.59 7.03
N THR A 59 -0.11 20.25 5.91
CA THR A 59 -1.26 19.92 5.07
C THR A 59 -1.01 18.67 4.24
N ILE A 60 0.18 18.54 3.63
CA ILE A 60 0.58 17.38 2.82
C ILE A 60 0.84 16.16 3.70
N PHE A 61 1.58 16.33 4.80
CA PHE A 61 1.89 15.29 5.78
C PHE A 61 0.92 15.30 6.95
N ASN A 62 -0.38 15.39 6.65
CA ASN A 62 -1.38 15.31 7.69
C ASN A 62 -1.38 13.90 8.35
N PRO A 63 -1.93 13.76 9.57
CA PRO A 63 -1.93 12.47 10.27
C PRO A 63 -2.57 11.33 9.48
N SER A 64 -3.59 11.60 8.66
CA SER A 64 -4.27 10.58 7.85
C SER A 64 -3.38 10.05 6.72
N VAL A 65 -2.64 10.93 6.04
CA VAL A 65 -1.66 10.56 5.00
C VAL A 65 -0.50 9.78 5.64
N LEU A 66 0.01 10.22 6.79
CA LEU A 66 1.05 9.50 7.52
C LEU A 66 0.61 8.10 7.96
N ILE A 67 -0.57 7.97 8.58
CA ILE A 67 -1.08 6.68 9.03
C ILE A 67 -1.30 5.74 7.84
N SER A 68 -1.92 6.22 6.76
CA SER A 68 -2.14 5.41 5.57
C SER A 68 -0.81 5.00 4.91
N ALA A 69 0.18 5.87 4.87
CA ALA A 69 1.53 5.57 4.37
C ALA A 69 2.21 4.45 5.17
N ILE A 70 2.14 4.53 6.50
CA ILE A 70 2.67 3.48 7.39
C ILE A 70 1.94 2.16 7.17
N VAL A 71 0.60 2.18 7.10
CA VAL A 71 -0.20 0.97 6.89
C VAL A 71 0.13 0.32 5.54
N VAL A 72 0.24 1.10 4.46
CA VAL A 72 0.66 0.60 3.14
C VAL A 72 2.08 0.04 3.18
N GLY A 73 3.02 0.73 3.83
CA GLY A 73 4.39 0.27 3.99
C GLY A 73 4.47 -1.09 4.71
N VAL A 74 3.84 -1.20 5.88
CA VAL A 74 3.84 -2.44 6.68
C VAL A 74 3.13 -3.57 5.97
N THR A 75 1.92 -3.34 5.43
CA THR A 75 1.16 -4.39 4.73
C THR A 75 1.86 -4.84 3.45
N GLY A 76 2.47 -3.92 2.70
CA GLY A 76 3.27 -4.23 1.52
C GLY A 76 4.50 -5.06 1.85
N ILE A 77 5.23 -4.73 2.92
CA ILE A 77 6.38 -5.54 3.38
C ILE A 77 5.92 -6.95 3.81
N CYS A 78 4.86 -7.05 4.61
CA CYS A 78 4.30 -8.33 5.03
C CYS A 78 3.88 -9.20 3.84
N TYR A 79 3.21 -8.62 2.84
CA TYR A 79 2.85 -9.32 1.60
C TYR A 79 4.09 -9.84 0.86
N ARG A 80 5.15 -9.04 0.73
CA ARG A 80 6.39 -9.47 0.05
C ARG A 80 7.08 -10.60 0.81
N ILE A 81 7.24 -10.50 2.13
CA ILE A 81 7.88 -11.54 2.96
C ILE A 81 7.09 -12.85 2.87
N ILE A 82 5.77 -12.79 3.03
CA ILE A 82 4.91 -13.98 2.98
C ILE A 82 4.90 -14.59 1.58
N GLY A 83 4.91 -13.77 0.54
CA GLY A 83 5.05 -14.22 -0.83
C GLY A 83 6.40 -14.90 -1.11
N ILE A 84 7.53 -14.36 -0.63
CA ILE A 84 8.83 -15.06 -0.72
C ILE A 84 8.78 -16.42 -0.02
N ILE A 85 8.24 -16.48 1.19
CA ILE A 85 8.16 -17.72 1.97
C ILE A 85 7.21 -18.73 1.32
N SER A 86 6.09 -18.27 0.76
CA SER A 86 5.05 -19.16 0.24
C SER A 86 5.33 -19.59 -1.19
N VAL A 87 5.82 -18.68 -2.03
CA VAL A 87 5.99 -18.84 -3.48
C VAL A 87 7.42 -19.25 -3.83
N ALA A 88 8.44 -18.56 -3.29
CA ALA A 88 9.83 -18.86 -3.64
C ALA A 88 10.37 -20.14 -2.99
N LYS A 89 9.85 -20.53 -1.81
CA LYS A 89 10.26 -21.79 -1.16
C LYS A 89 9.46 -23.03 -1.58
N ASN A 90 8.25 -22.91 -2.13
CA ASN A 90 7.44 -24.06 -2.54
C ASN A 90 7.43 -24.23 -4.06
N LYS A 91 8.09 -25.28 -4.57
CA LYS A 91 8.08 -25.64 -6.00
C LYS A 91 6.71 -26.08 -6.54
N VAL A 92 5.74 -26.36 -5.66
CA VAL A 92 4.42 -26.92 -5.99
C VAL A 92 3.35 -25.84 -6.17
N VAL A 93 3.73 -24.57 -6.03
CA VAL A 93 2.82 -23.43 -6.19
C VAL A 93 2.46 -23.25 -7.66
N SER A 94 1.17 -23.00 -7.93
CA SER A 94 0.67 -22.80 -9.30
C SER A 94 1.33 -21.57 -9.94
N ASP A 95 1.56 -21.61 -11.25
CA ASP A 95 2.23 -20.53 -11.97
C ASP A 95 1.42 -19.21 -11.93
N GLY A 96 0.10 -19.30 -11.80
CA GLY A 96 -0.77 -18.13 -11.58
C GLY A 96 -0.49 -17.42 -10.25
N GLU A 97 -0.24 -18.17 -9.17
CA GLU A 97 0.08 -17.58 -7.85
C GLU A 97 1.45 -16.91 -7.86
N LYS A 98 2.42 -17.49 -8.58
CA LYS A 98 3.75 -16.90 -8.78
C LYS A 98 3.64 -15.57 -9.53
N ALA A 99 2.89 -15.55 -10.63
CA ALA A 99 2.68 -14.33 -11.41
C ALA A 99 2.00 -13.23 -10.59
N LEU A 100 0.96 -13.58 -9.82
CA LEU A 100 0.23 -12.63 -8.99
C LEU A 100 1.12 -12.06 -7.88
N TRP A 101 1.97 -12.89 -7.27
CA TRP A 101 2.98 -12.42 -6.32
C TRP A 101 3.99 -11.44 -6.94
N ILE A 102 4.55 -11.78 -8.10
CA ILE A 102 5.53 -10.91 -8.78
C ILE A 102 4.90 -9.56 -9.14
N ILE A 103 3.69 -9.57 -9.69
CA ILE A 103 2.97 -8.33 -10.04
C ILE A 103 2.70 -7.50 -8.79
N GLY A 104 2.18 -8.10 -7.72
CA GLY A 104 1.96 -7.42 -6.46
C GLY A 104 3.25 -6.89 -5.83
N PHE A 105 4.35 -7.65 -5.94
CA PHE A 105 5.67 -7.27 -5.44
C PHE A 105 6.18 -6.01 -6.15
N VAL A 106 6.09 -5.96 -7.49
CA VAL A 106 6.52 -4.81 -8.29
C VAL A 106 5.62 -3.60 -8.03
N LEU A 107 4.29 -3.76 -8.05
CA LEU A 107 3.35 -2.67 -7.80
C LEU A 107 3.53 -2.07 -6.41
N MET A 108 3.59 -2.91 -5.38
CA MET A 108 3.84 -2.44 -4.02
C MET A 108 5.21 -1.79 -3.89
N GLY A 109 6.23 -2.32 -4.56
CA GLY A 109 7.56 -1.74 -4.66
C GLY A 109 7.51 -0.30 -5.14
N PHE A 110 6.80 -0.09 -6.25
CA PHE A 110 6.62 1.21 -6.84
C PHE A 110 5.84 2.18 -5.93
N ILE A 111 4.71 1.73 -5.36
CA ILE A 111 3.89 2.56 -4.45
C ILE A 111 4.69 2.99 -3.22
N THR A 112 5.40 2.06 -2.58
CA THR A 112 6.24 2.41 -1.42
C THR A 112 7.37 3.37 -1.77
N ALA A 113 7.99 3.26 -2.96
CA ALA A 113 9.04 4.19 -3.41
C ALA A 113 8.53 5.58 -3.80
N ILE A 114 7.23 5.73 -4.10
CA ILE A 114 6.62 7.05 -4.30
C ILE A 114 6.31 7.72 -2.96
N VAL A 115 5.90 6.91 -1.97
CA VAL A 115 5.46 7.39 -0.66
C VAL A 115 6.64 7.69 0.29
N PHE A 116 7.74 6.96 0.16
CA PHE A 116 8.95 7.07 0.99
C PHE A 116 10.20 7.32 0.12
#